data_AF-A0A7J3ZJ63-F1
#
_entry.id   AF-A0A7J3ZJ63-F1
#
_cell.length_a   1.000
_cell.length_b   1.000
_cell.length_c   1.000
_cell.angle_alpha   90.00
_cell.angle_beta   90.00
_cell.angle_gamma   90.00
#
_symmetry.space_group_name_H-M   'P 1'
#
loop_
_entity.id
_entity.type
_entity.pdbx_description
1 polymer ?
#
loop_
_entity_poly.entity_id
_entity_poly.type
_entity_poly.pdbx_seq_one_letter_code
_entity_poly.pdbx_strand_id
1 'polypeptide(L)' 'MLSQLNPEEKRVIEYFLQNVSVGEICAVRELQVLEGIKDPARVIYELIKKGLLERGAGCYNLSRRLRELIMQA' A
#
# COMPACT_ATOMS: atom_id res chain seq x y z
N MET A 1 -10.23 -10.20 5.40
CA MET A 1 -8.85 -9.66 5.27
C MET A 1 -8.82 -8.14 5.44
N LEU A 2 -9.50 -7.37 4.57
CA LEU A 2 -9.51 -5.90 4.69
C LEU A 2 -10.24 -5.38 5.95
N SER A 3 -11.18 -6.15 6.50
CA SER A 3 -11.90 -5.83 7.73
C SER A 3 -11.05 -5.80 9.00
N GLN A 4 -9.83 -6.36 8.97
CA GLN A 4 -8.90 -6.41 10.11
C GLN A 4 -7.81 -5.33 10.06
N LEU A 5 -7.84 -4.45 9.05
CA LEU A 5 -6.86 -3.37 8.95
C LEU A 5 -7.17 -2.27 9.97
N ASN A 6 -6.12 -1.76 10.60
CA ASN A 6 -6.24 -0.56 11.43
C ASN A 6 -6.45 0.69 10.55
N PRO A 7 -6.81 1.85 11.12
CA PRO A 7 -7.07 3.06 10.33
C PRO A 7 -5.90 3.52 9.45
N GLU A 8 -4.65 3.43 9.91
CA GLU A 8 -3.48 3.79 9.07
C GLU A 8 -3.31 2.83 7.89
N GLU A 9 -3.42 1.53 8.15
CA GLU A 9 -3.32 0.49 7.12
C GLU A 9 -4.41 0.63 6.05
N LYS A 10 -5.63 1.02 6.44
CA LYS A 10 -6.73 1.29 5.50
C LYS A 10 -6.39 2.42 4.54
N ARG A 11 -5.84 3.51 5.07
CA ARG A 11 -5.46 4.67 4.24
C ARG A 11 -4.33 4.35 3.29
N VAL A 12 -3.32 3.61 3.76
CA VAL A 12 -2.21 3.16 2.91
C VAL A 12 -2.72 2.21 1.82
N ILE A 13 -3.61 1.26 2.14
CA ILE A 13 -4.14 0.36 1.11
C ILE A 13 -5.03 1.08 0.10
N GLU A 14 -5.84 2.05 0.53
CA GLU A 14 -6.65 2.92 -0.35
C GLU A 14 -5.77 3.69 -1.34
N TYR A 15 -4.65 4.25 -0.86
CA TYR A 15 -3.66 4.88 -1.72
C TYR A 15 -3.10 3.91 -2.79
N PHE A 16 -2.74 2.67 -2.40
CA PHE A 16 -2.23 1.69 -3.37
C PHE A 16 -3.31 1.09 -4.27
N LEU A 17 -4.58 1.10 -3.88
CA LEU A 17 -5.68 0.70 -4.75
C LEU A 17 -5.86 1.69 -5.92
N GLN A 18 -5.55 2.96 -5.71
CA GLN A 18 -5.62 4.00 -6.74
C GLN A 18 -4.38 4.03 -7.64
N ASN A 19 -3.19 3.80 -7.07
CA ASN A 19 -1.92 3.98 -7.78
C ASN A 19 -1.30 2.67 -8.28
N VAL A 20 -1.67 1.51 -7.71
CA VAL A 20 -1.25 0.14 -8.04
C VAL A 20 0.26 -0.16 -7.86
N SER A 21 1.14 0.70 -8.35
CA SER A 21 2.60 0.57 -8.29
C SER A 21 3.22 1.95 -8.13
N VAL A 22 4.03 2.12 -7.09
CA VAL A 22 4.67 3.41 -6.78
C VAL A 22 6.11 3.19 -6.34
N GLY A 23 7.02 4.05 -6.81
CA GLY A 23 8.41 4.07 -6.35
C GLY A 23 8.50 4.29 -4.83
N GLU A 24 9.43 3.60 -4.15
CA GLU A 24 9.50 3.58 -2.68
C GLU A 24 9.61 4.98 -2.06
N ILE A 25 10.44 5.84 -2.65
CA ILE A 25 10.66 7.22 -2.18
C ILE A 25 9.37 8.04 -2.32
N CYS A 26 8.69 7.93 -3.47
CA CYS A 26 7.43 8.64 -3.72
C CYS A 26 6.34 8.16 -2.77
N ALA A 27 6.16 6.84 -2.64
CA ALA A 27 5.15 6.25 -1.76
C ALA A 27 5.30 6.73 -0.31
N VAL A 28 6.52 6.69 0.24
CA VAL A 28 6.77 7.17 1.62
C VAL A 28 6.46 8.66 1.74
N ARG A 29 6.93 9.48 0.78
CA ARG A 29 6.76 10.94 0.86
C ARG A 29 5.30 11.36 0.70
N GLU A 30 4.58 10.78 -0.24
CA GLU A 30 3.16 11.08 -0.49
C GLU A 30 2.29 10.63 0.69
N LEU A 31 2.52 9.42 1.22
CA LEU A 31 1.78 8.94 2.40
C LEU A 31 2.07 9.78 3.65
N GLN A 32 3.27 10.34 3.78
CA GLN A 32 3.59 11.29 4.86
C GLN A 32 2.89 12.63 4.69
N VAL A 33 3.00 13.24 3.51
CA VAL A 33 2.59 14.63 3.29
C VAL A 33 1.10 14.75 2.98
N LEU A 34 0.57 13.87 2.14
CA LEU A 34 -0.81 13.91 1.67
C LEU A 34 -1.73 13.12 2.60
N GLU A 35 -1.28 11.94 3.03
CA GLU A 35 -2.06 11.09 3.93
C GLU A 35 -1.70 11.31 5.42
N GLY A 36 -0.72 12.13 5.77
CA GLY A 36 -0.41 12.40 7.18
C GLY A 36 0.00 11.15 7.99
N ILE A 37 0.45 10.08 7.33
CA ILE A 37 0.92 8.86 7.99
C ILE A 37 2.33 9.13 8.54
N LYS A 38 2.51 9.03 9.86
CA LYS A 38 3.78 9.38 10.51
C LYS A 38 4.95 8.49 10.08
N ASP A 39 4.70 7.19 9.97
CA ASP A 39 5.71 6.20 9.57
C ASP A 39 5.14 5.26 8.48
N PRO A 40 5.10 5.72 7.22
CA PRO A 40 4.57 4.93 6.12
C PRO A 40 5.38 3.66 5.88
N ALA A 41 6.70 3.72 6.05
CA ALA A 41 7.57 2.57 5.80
C ALA A 41 7.19 1.39 6.70
N ARG A 42 6.94 1.63 7.99
CA ARG A 42 6.45 0.60 8.92
C ARG A 42 5.09 0.06 8.51
N VAL A 43 4.14 0.92 8.13
CA VAL A 43 2.78 0.48 7.74
C VAL A 43 2.81 -0.34 6.45
N ILE A 44 3.59 0.10 5.45
CA ILE A 44 3.82 -0.64 4.20
C ILE A 44 4.41 -2.01 4.49
N TYR A 45 5.43 -2.08 5.37
CA TYR A 45 6.04 -3.34 5.76
C TYR A 45 5.04 -4.32 6.39
N GLU A 46 4.16 -3.86 7.27
CA GLU A 46 3.10 -4.70 7.84
C GLU A 46 2.07 -5.14 6.80
N LEU A 47 1.73 -4.29 5.83
CA LEU A 47 0.85 -4.65 4.72
C LEU A 47 1.50 -5.67 3.75
N ILE A 48 2.82 -5.61 3.57
CA ILE A 48 3.59 -6.62 2.83
C ILE A 48 3.52 -7.96 3.56
N LYS A 49 3.76 -7.97 4.89
CA LYS A 49 3.64 -9.19 5.71
C LYS A 49 2.24 -9.80 5.67
N LYS A 50 1.21 -8.97 5.52
CA LYS A 50 -0.19 -9.39 5.33
C LYS A 50 -0.51 -9.86 3.90
N GLY A 51 0.43 -9.79 2.95
CA GLY A 51 0.24 -10.17 1.55
C GLY A 51 -0.67 -9.24 0.76
N LEU A 52 -0.86 -8.00 1.24
CA LEU A 52 -1.67 -6.98 0.57
C LEU A 52 -0.84 -6.09 -0.35
N LEU A 53 0.45 -5.92 -0.01
CA LEU A 53 1.43 -5.25 -0.84
C LEU A 53 2.61 -6.19 -1.15
N GLU A 54 3.38 -5.84 -2.18
CA GLU A 54 4.58 -6.52 -2.64
C GLU A 54 5.70 -5.50 -2.84
N ARG A 55 6.93 -5.86 -2.45
CA ARG A 55 8.12 -5.04 -2.74
C ARG A 55 8.78 -5.54 -4.02
N GLY A 56 8.94 -4.64 -4.98
CA GLY A 56 9.73 -4.84 -6.20
C GLY A 56 11.12 -4.20 -6.09
N ALA A 57 11.79 -4.02 -7.23
CA ALA A 57 13.06 -3.30 -7.29
C ALA A 57 12.83 -1.78 -7.23
N GLY A 58 12.84 -1.21 -6.02
CA GLY A 58 12.66 0.24 -5.82
C GLY A 58 11.20 0.71 -5.91
N CYS A 59 10.23 -0.20 -5.87
CA CYS A 59 8.81 0.11 -5.85
C CYS A 59 8.02 -0.76 -4.86
N TYR A 60 6.92 -0.20 -4.36
CA TYR A 60 5.87 -0.94 -3.68
C TYR A 60 4.69 -1.10 -4.62
N ASN A 61 4.09 -2.29 -4.58
CA ASN A 61 2.99 -2.64 -5.46
C ASN A 61 1.84 -3.21 -4.64
N LEU A 62 0.62 -3.00 -5.12
CA LEU A 62 -0.52 -3.80 -4.68
C LEU A 62 -0.26 -5.28 -5.02
N SER A 63 -0.61 -6.19 -4.12
CA SER A 63 -0.34 -7.61 -4.37
C SER A 63 -1.05 -8.13 -5.61
N ARG A 64 -0.45 -9.12 -6.28
CA ARG A 64 -0.98 -9.69 -7.51
C ARG A 64 -2.45 -10.10 -7.39
N ARG A 65 -2.80 -10.74 -6.28
CA ARG A 65 -4.17 -11.17 -5.98
C ARG A 65 -5.15 -9.99 -6.00
N LEU A 66 -4.79 -8.86 -5.40
CA LEU A 66 -5.64 -7.68 -5.38
C LEU A 66 -5.69 -6.99 -6.75
N ARG A 67 -4.57 -6.94 -7.48
CA ARG A 67 -4.53 -6.42 -8.86
C ARG A 67 -5.47 -7.19 -9.78
N GLU A 68 -5.48 -8.52 -9.68
CA GLU A 68 -6.38 -9.37 -10.48
C GLU A 68 -7.86 -9.12 -10.14
N LEU A 69 -8.19 -8.85 -8.86
CA LEU A 69 -9.56 -8.54 -8.46
C LEU A 69 -10.05 -7.19 -8.99
N ILE A 70 -9.20 -6.16 -8.99
CA ILE A 70 -9.58 -4.82 -9.47
C ILE A 70 -9.59 -4.71 -11.01
N MET A 71 -8.77 -5.51 -11.71
CA MET A 71 -8.75 -5.53 -13.19
C MET A 71 -9.90 -6.33 -13.81
N GLN A 72 -10.63 -7.11 -13.01
CA GLN A 72 -11.80 -7.88 -13.45
C GLN A 72 -13.15 -7.20 -13.09
N ALA A 73 -13.11 -5.99 -12.51
CA ALA A 73 -14.27 -5.20 -12.12
C ALA A 73 -14.45 -4.01 -13.06
#